data_AF-A0A261FD81-F1
#
_entry.id   AF-A0A261FD81-F1
#
_cell.length_a   1.000
_cell.length_b   1.000
_cell.length_c   1.000
_cell.angle_alpha   90.00
_cell.angle_beta   90.00
_cell.angle_gamma   90.00
#
_symmetry.space_group_name_H-M   'P 1'
#
loop_
_entity.id
_entity.type
_entity.pdbx_description
1 polymer ?
#
loop_
_entity_poly.entity_id
_entity_poly.type
_entity_poly.pdbx_seq_one_letter_code
_entity_poly.pdbx_strand_id
1 'polypeptide(L)'
;MFEVYIHVPFCLRRCGYCDFNTYTAVDMGAGASRGNYANMVIREMELTRQWQLDHGIEEPPASTVFFGGGTPTILSADDLVAMLGAIRRIWGLEPDAEITTEANPDTVNEYYIGKLAEGGFTRVSFGMQSAVPHVLRTLDRTHTPANVEAGVRAANRFGLRSSVDLIYGAPGESLDDWRTSVETAIDLGVNHISAYALTVEPTTKMGRQIAVGTLPKPDDDDEAAKYEIADDLFAAAGLTWYEVSNWARPGYESRHNLGYWRNVDWAGLGPGAHSHYNAVSNSISVASDRLRIPTTAESPDRVGAGLDRHGLRAWDIAHPRMWGTALNEGCVPWGGSETITPAENLEELIMLGLRIHDGLDLGRINREIADINAAKPAGEPSPSLRPITVDQLRPLINEGLITIDSGDVPESGEANGFDAAGPSDSADAADDARIIPTREGRLLNDAVIERFFDLIGV
;
A
#
# COMPACT_ATOMS: atom_id res chain seq x y z
N MET A 1 11.13 -7.12 -6.65
CA MET A 1 10.65 -5.72 -6.68
C MET A 1 10.93 -5.18 -5.30
N PHE A 2 11.49 -3.98 -5.21
CA PHE A 2 11.76 -3.31 -3.94
C PHE A 2 11.19 -1.90 -3.97
N GLU A 3 10.61 -1.46 -2.86
CA GLU A 3 9.94 -0.15 -2.77
C GLU A 3 10.51 0.69 -1.64
N VAL A 4 10.44 2.02 -1.79
CA VAL A 4 10.79 2.96 -0.73
C VAL A 4 9.62 3.89 -0.45
N TYR A 5 9.20 3.95 0.80
CA TYR A 5 8.16 4.86 1.28
C TYR A 5 8.77 5.92 2.19
N ILE A 6 8.42 7.18 1.97
CA ILE A 6 8.79 8.30 2.85
C ILE A 6 7.52 8.90 3.45
N HIS A 7 7.42 8.82 4.77
CA HIS A 7 6.31 9.37 5.54
C HIS A 7 6.59 10.82 5.98
N VAL A 8 6.04 11.81 5.27
CA VAL A 8 6.17 13.22 5.68
C VAL A 8 5.05 13.58 6.68
N PRO A 9 5.36 13.84 7.96
CA PRO A 9 4.34 13.89 9.01
C PRO A 9 3.64 15.26 9.13
N PHE A 10 3.96 16.22 8.25
CA PHE A 10 3.52 17.62 8.40
C PHE A 10 2.25 17.93 7.61
N CYS A 11 1.32 18.63 8.25
CA CYS A 11 0.10 19.15 7.63
C CYS A 11 -0.05 20.66 7.91
N LEU A 12 -0.75 21.39 7.03
CA LEU A 12 -1.18 22.76 7.32
C LEU A 12 -2.28 22.77 8.39
N ARG A 13 -3.20 21.82 8.30
CA ARG A 13 -4.32 21.59 9.21
C ARG A 13 -4.58 20.09 9.29
N ARG A 14 -5.09 19.62 10.44
CA ARG A 14 -5.54 18.24 10.59
C ARG A 14 -7.01 18.13 10.19
N CYS A 15 -7.30 17.34 9.16
CA CYS A 15 -8.67 17.09 8.72
C CYS A 15 -9.44 16.33 9.81
N GLY A 16 -10.74 16.57 9.94
CA GLY A 16 -11.54 16.05 11.05
C GLY A 16 -11.59 14.52 11.12
N TYR A 17 -11.54 13.87 9.96
CA TYR A 17 -11.56 12.41 9.80
C TYR A 17 -10.17 11.75 9.87
N CYS A 18 -9.09 12.53 9.80
CA CYS A 18 -7.74 11.97 9.59
C CYS A 18 -7.14 11.35 10.86
N ASP A 19 -6.88 10.06 10.77
CA ASP A 19 -6.24 9.19 11.77
C ASP A 19 -4.73 9.03 11.56
N PHE A 20 -4.21 9.40 10.38
CA PHE A 20 -2.78 9.33 10.06
C PHE A 20 -1.88 10.06 11.07
N ASN A 21 -0.63 9.58 11.17
CA ASN A 21 0.42 10.13 12.02
C ASN A 21 0.90 11.52 11.56
N THR A 22 0.09 12.53 11.84
CA THR A 22 0.26 13.88 11.29
C THR A 22 0.29 14.97 12.35
N TYR A 23 1.03 16.04 12.05
CA TYR A 23 1.29 17.15 12.96
C TYR A 23 1.20 18.48 12.22
N THR A 24 0.62 19.48 12.88
CA THR A 24 0.49 20.84 12.33
C THR A 24 1.66 21.75 12.69
N ALA A 25 2.47 21.36 13.67
CA ALA A 25 3.64 22.11 14.09
C ALA A 25 4.70 22.17 12.97
N VAL A 26 5.43 23.29 12.91
CA VAL A 26 6.51 23.49 11.94
C VAL A 26 7.82 22.84 12.42
N ASP A 27 8.01 22.77 13.73
CA ASP A 27 9.17 22.20 14.39
C ASP A 27 8.70 21.36 15.59
N MET A 28 9.07 20.07 15.58
CA MET A 28 8.76 19.11 16.64
C MET A 28 9.94 18.89 17.60
N GLY A 29 11.10 19.50 17.32
CA GLY A 29 12.35 19.35 18.05
C GLY A 29 13.24 18.22 17.51
N ALA A 30 14.47 18.15 18.04
CA ALA A 30 15.49 17.15 17.68
C ALA A 30 15.81 17.05 16.17
N GLY A 31 15.66 18.17 15.45
CA GLY A 31 15.89 18.23 14.00
C GLY A 31 14.68 17.86 13.13
N ALA A 32 13.59 17.34 13.72
CA ALA A 32 12.35 17.03 13.02
C ALA A 32 11.50 18.29 12.78
N SER A 33 12.02 19.19 11.95
CA SER A 33 11.35 20.42 11.51
C SER A 33 11.25 20.46 10.00
N ARG A 34 10.28 21.19 9.44
CA ARG A 34 10.07 21.26 7.98
C ARG A 34 11.34 21.61 7.20
N GLY A 35 12.18 22.51 7.73
CA GLY A 35 13.39 22.95 7.06
C GLY A 35 14.61 22.03 7.22
N ASN A 36 14.55 21.01 8.06
CA ASN A 36 15.64 20.05 8.26
C ASN A 36 15.21 18.59 8.07
N TYR A 37 13.92 18.35 7.80
CA TYR A 37 13.34 17.02 7.73
C TYR A 37 14.03 16.13 6.67
N ALA A 38 14.31 16.68 5.48
CA ALA A 38 15.01 15.94 4.43
C ALA A 38 16.37 15.39 4.91
N ASN A 39 17.15 16.16 5.65
CA ASN A 39 18.43 15.71 6.18
C ASN A 39 18.25 14.56 7.19
N MET A 40 17.21 14.63 8.02
CA MET A 40 16.92 13.58 9.01
C MET A 40 16.51 12.28 8.33
N VAL A 41 15.64 12.33 7.32
CA VAL A 41 15.23 11.14 6.55
C VAL A 41 16.42 10.57 5.77
N ILE A 42 17.26 11.41 5.14
CA ILE A 42 18.47 10.94 4.46
C ILE A 42 19.41 10.24 5.44
N ARG A 43 19.53 10.73 6.68
CA ARG A 43 20.31 10.07 7.72
C ARG A 43 19.71 8.71 8.11
N GLU A 44 18.40 8.63 8.21
CA GLU A 44 17.69 7.36 8.43
C GLU A 44 17.96 6.36 7.30
N MET A 45 17.89 6.80 6.03
CA MET A 45 18.18 5.94 4.88
C MET A 45 19.54 5.24 5.00
N GLU A 46 20.57 5.97 5.42
CA GLU A 46 21.92 5.42 5.63
C GLU A 46 21.93 4.35 6.74
N LEU A 47 21.24 4.61 7.85
CA LEU A 47 21.16 3.68 8.98
C LEU A 47 20.35 2.43 8.62
N THR A 48 19.21 2.60 7.97
CA THR A 48 18.35 1.50 7.51
C THR A 48 19.08 0.65 6.47
N ARG A 49 19.80 1.26 5.51
CA ARG A 49 20.60 0.50 4.55
C ARG A 49 21.72 -0.28 5.22
N GLN A 50 22.41 0.32 6.19
CA GLN A 50 23.45 -0.41 6.93
C GLN A 50 22.85 -1.60 7.69
N TRP A 51 21.71 -1.40 8.37
CA TRP A 51 21.00 -2.46 9.06
C TRP A 51 20.58 -3.59 8.10
N GLN A 52 20.05 -3.25 6.91
CA GLN A 52 19.70 -4.24 5.88
C GLN A 52 20.91 -5.13 5.54
N LEU A 53 22.06 -4.52 5.24
CA LEU A 53 23.28 -5.25 4.89
C LEU A 53 23.76 -6.14 6.04
N ASP A 54 23.69 -5.66 7.28
CA ASP A 54 24.09 -6.41 8.47
C ASP A 54 23.20 -7.63 8.72
N HIS A 55 21.97 -7.64 8.19
CA HIS A 55 20.98 -8.72 8.31
C HIS A 55 20.81 -9.52 6.99
N GLY A 56 21.76 -9.37 6.06
CA GLY A 56 21.79 -10.14 4.82
C GLY A 56 20.70 -9.78 3.81
N ILE A 57 20.14 -8.57 3.92
CA ILE A 57 19.14 -8.02 3.00
C ILE A 57 19.86 -7.19 1.94
N GLU A 58 19.86 -7.69 0.70
CA GLU A 58 20.39 -6.98 -0.46
C GLU A 58 19.29 -6.84 -1.51
N GLU A 59 18.56 -5.75 -1.39
CA GLU A 59 17.48 -5.41 -2.32
C GLU A 59 17.99 -5.03 -3.73
N PRO A 60 17.22 -5.32 -4.79
CA PRO A 60 17.44 -4.71 -6.10
C PRO A 60 17.24 -3.18 -6.05
N PRO A 61 17.62 -2.45 -7.12
CA PRO A 61 17.26 -1.04 -7.24
C PRO A 61 15.76 -0.81 -7.03
N ALA A 62 15.40 0.30 -6.40
CA ALA A 62 14.00 0.55 -6.07
C ALA A 62 13.17 0.71 -7.36
N SER A 63 12.10 -0.09 -7.45
CA SER A 63 11.14 -0.09 -8.54
C SER A 63 10.10 1.02 -8.37
N THR A 64 9.84 1.43 -7.13
CA THR A 64 8.93 2.53 -6.79
C THR A 64 9.45 3.35 -5.61
N VAL A 65 9.14 4.65 -5.61
CA VAL A 65 9.34 5.55 -4.46
C VAL A 65 8.05 6.33 -4.25
N PHE A 66 7.57 6.37 -3.01
CA PHE A 66 6.34 7.07 -2.68
C PHE A 66 6.52 7.99 -1.48
N PHE A 67 6.21 9.28 -1.69
CA PHE A 67 6.16 10.27 -0.63
C PHE A 67 4.71 10.46 -0.22
N GLY A 68 4.37 10.12 1.02
CA GLY A 68 3.00 10.22 1.54
C GLY A 68 2.95 10.68 3.00
N GLY A 69 1.83 10.42 3.67
CA GLY A 69 1.65 10.66 5.10
C GLY A 69 0.74 11.85 5.37
N GLY A 70 1.30 12.95 5.86
CA GLY A 70 0.57 14.19 6.06
C GLY A 70 0.35 14.96 4.77
N THR A 71 1.32 15.79 4.40
CA THR A 71 1.31 16.51 3.14
C THR A 71 2.76 16.69 2.70
N PRO A 72 3.33 15.77 1.91
CA PRO A 72 4.72 15.88 1.45
C PRO A 72 5.04 17.24 0.84
N THR A 73 4.10 17.77 0.05
CA THR A 73 4.22 19.04 -0.65
C THR A 73 4.18 20.29 0.23
N ILE A 74 4.07 20.13 1.55
CA ILE A 74 4.31 21.23 2.50
C ILE A 74 5.80 21.54 2.68
N LEU A 75 6.66 20.57 2.35
CA LEU A 75 8.10 20.75 2.25
C LEU A 75 8.43 21.41 0.91
N SER A 76 9.64 21.98 0.80
CA SER A 76 10.08 22.52 -0.48
C SER A 76 10.23 21.39 -1.51
N ALA A 77 10.00 21.70 -2.80
CA ALA A 77 10.24 20.71 -3.85
C ALA A 77 11.71 20.24 -3.85
N ASP A 78 12.64 21.13 -3.53
CA ASP A 78 14.08 20.82 -3.43
C ASP A 78 14.37 19.78 -2.34
N ASP A 79 13.64 19.79 -1.22
CA ASP A 79 13.76 18.77 -0.17
C ASP A 79 13.33 17.38 -0.66
N LEU A 80 12.19 17.31 -1.36
CA LEU A 80 11.68 16.06 -1.95
C LEU A 80 12.67 15.51 -2.99
N VAL A 81 13.20 16.39 -3.84
CA VAL A 81 14.22 16.04 -4.84
C VAL A 81 15.53 15.59 -4.18
N ALA A 82 15.95 16.23 -3.08
CA ALA A 82 17.13 15.82 -2.34
C ALA A 82 16.98 14.42 -1.72
N MET A 83 15.82 14.12 -1.14
CA MET A 83 15.50 12.78 -0.61
C MET A 83 15.48 11.72 -1.72
N LEU A 84 14.85 12.00 -2.86
CA LEU A 84 14.88 11.11 -4.03
C LEU A 84 16.32 10.90 -4.55
N GLY A 85 17.11 11.95 -4.58
CA GLY A 85 18.53 11.90 -4.93
C GLY A 85 19.34 11.02 -4.00
N ALA A 86 19.02 10.99 -2.70
CA ALA A 86 19.64 10.09 -1.74
C ALA A 86 19.23 8.63 -1.98
N ILE A 87 17.93 8.36 -2.21
CA ILE A 87 17.46 7.00 -2.55
C ILE A 87 18.22 6.45 -3.75
N ARG A 88 18.35 7.25 -4.83
CA ARG A 88 19.10 6.88 -6.03
C ARG A 88 20.56 6.51 -5.75
N ARG A 89 21.19 7.13 -4.75
CA ARG A 89 22.58 6.82 -4.36
C ARG A 89 22.68 5.58 -3.47
N ILE A 90 21.71 5.38 -2.58
CA ILE A 90 21.77 4.37 -1.50
C ILE A 90 21.29 3.01 -2.01
N TRP A 91 20.14 2.96 -2.69
CA TRP A 91 19.56 1.73 -3.22
C TRP A 91 19.65 1.65 -4.76
N GLY A 92 19.74 2.79 -5.44
CA GLY A 92 19.54 2.84 -6.90
C GLY A 92 18.06 2.93 -7.27
N LEU A 93 17.79 3.21 -8.54
CA LEU A 93 16.44 3.22 -9.11
C LEU A 93 16.45 2.36 -10.39
N GLU A 94 15.37 1.61 -10.60
CA GLU A 94 15.12 1.01 -11.91
C GLU A 94 14.96 2.10 -12.99
N PRO A 95 15.31 1.82 -14.26
CA PRO A 95 15.23 2.82 -15.34
C PRO A 95 13.83 3.44 -15.53
N ASP A 96 12.78 2.69 -15.23
CA ASP A 96 11.37 3.05 -15.37
C ASP A 96 10.66 3.17 -14.00
N ALA A 97 11.42 3.37 -12.92
CA ALA A 97 10.87 3.44 -11.57
C ALA A 97 9.72 4.46 -11.44
N GLU A 98 8.66 4.08 -10.73
CA GLU A 98 7.53 4.98 -10.45
C GLU A 98 7.85 5.84 -9.22
N ILE A 99 7.89 7.16 -9.39
CA ILE A 99 8.22 8.11 -8.31
C ILE A 99 7.00 8.99 -8.07
N THR A 100 6.29 8.73 -6.99
CA THR A 100 5.02 9.39 -6.64
C THR A 100 5.20 10.33 -5.44
N THR A 101 4.55 11.49 -5.48
CA THR A 101 4.26 12.26 -4.26
C THR A 101 2.76 12.52 -4.13
N GLU A 102 2.24 12.39 -2.92
CA GLU A 102 0.94 12.96 -2.57
C GLU A 102 1.03 14.48 -2.49
N ALA A 103 -0.03 15.16 -2.90
CA ALA A 103 -0.14 16.60 -2.92
C ALA A 103 -1.49 17.07 -2.37
N ASN A 104 -1.45 18.02 -1.44
CA ASN A 104 -2.60 18.87 -1.17
C ASN A 104 -2.68 19.93 -2.28
N PRO A 105 -3.84 20.09 -2.97
CA PRO A 105 -3.98 21.10 -4.03
C PRO A 105 -3.65 22.54 -3.60
N ASP A 106 -3.76 22.88 -2.31
CA ASP A 106 -3.43 24.21 -1.76
C ASP A 106 -1.92 24.44 -1.58
N THR A 107 -1.09 23.40 -1.71
CA THR A 107 0.36 23.46 -1.41
C THR A 107 1.25 23.44 -2.65
N VAL A 108 0.66 23.26 -3.83
CA VAL A 108 1.40 23.15 -5.09
C VAL A 108 0.91 24.17 -6.10
N ASN A 109 1.82 24.58 -6.96
CA ASN A 109 1.53 25.41 -8.14
C ASN A 109 2.36 24.90 -9.32
N GLU A 110 2.22 25.55 -10.48
CA GLU A 110 2.93 25.14 -11.69
C GLU A 110 4.46 25.11 -11.51
N TYR A 111 5.04 26.08 -10.80
CA TYR A 111 6.47 26.11 -10.51
C TYR A 111 6.92 24.92 -9.65
N TYR A 112 6.16 24.59 -8.60
CA TYR A 112 6.45 23.45 -7.74
C TYR A 112 6.41 22.13 -8.52
N ILE A 113 5.37 21.92 -9.32
CA ILE A 113 5.21 20.70 -10.12
C ILE A 113 6.33 20.60 -11.18
N GLY A 114 6.72 21.70 -11.80
CA GLY A 114 7.88 21.72 -12.70
C GLY A 114 9.17 21.31 -12.01
N LYS A 115 9.41 21.76 -10.77
CA LYS A 115 10.58 21.36 -9.98
C LYS A 115 10.59 19.86 -9.65
N LEU A 116 9.43 19.29 -9.30
CA LEU A 116 9.30 17.85 -9.10
C LEU A 116 9.66 17.07 -10.37
N ALA A 117 9.11 17.48 -11.52
CA ALA A 117 9.39 16.84 -12.80
C ALA A 117 10.88 16.91 -13.17
N GLU A 118 11.51 18.09 -13.02
CA GLU A 118 12.96 18.26 -13.22
C GLU A 118 13.79 17.36 -12.29
N GLY A 119 13.30 17.10 -11.08
CA GLY A 119 13.94 16.23 -10.09
C GLY A 119 13.80 14.73 -10.37
N GLY A 120 12.92 14.34 -11.29
CA GLY A 120 12.68 12.95 -11.67
C GLY A 120 11.46 12.30 -11.01
N PHE A 121 10.53 13.07 -10.45
CA PHE A 121 9.21 12.55 -10.12
C PHE A 121 8.47 12.15 -11.41
N THR A 122 7.65 11.10 -11.35
CA THR A 122 6.88 10.61 -12.51
C THR A 122 5.37 10.66 -12.29
N ARG A 123 4.92 10.81 -11.03
CA ARG A 123 3.49 10.85 -10.67
C ARG A 123 3.19 11.79 -9.49
N VAL A 124 2.02 12.42 -9.50
CA VAL A 124 1.46 13.19 -8.38
C VAL A 124 0.04 12.74 -8.06
N SER A 125 -0.26 12.40 -6.81
CA SER A 125 -1.64 12.13 -6.34
C SER A 125 -2.24 13.33 -5.66
N PHE A 126 -3.35 13.85 -6.17
CA PHE A 126 -4.02 15.03 -5.62
C PHE A 126 -5.19 14.62 -4.72
N GLY A 127 -5.14 15.01 -3.45
CA GLY A 127 -6.27 14.80 -2.53
C GLY A 127 -7.45 15.72 -2.86
N MET A 128 -8.37 15.28 -3.73
CA MET A 128 -9.55 16.01 -4.18
C MET A 128 -10.71 15.86 -3.18
N GLN A 129 -10.90 14.67 -2.64
CA GLN A 129 -11.90 14.18 -1.71
C GLN A 129 -13.35 14.31 -2.21
N SER A 130 -13.76 15.49 -2.66
CA SER A 130 -15.08 15.77 -3.25
C SER A 130 -15.02 17.00 -4.15
N ALA A 131 -15.90 17.09 -5.15
CA ALA A 131 -16.13 18.31 -5.92
C ALA A 131 -17.12 19.27 -5.23
N VAL A 132 -17.84 18.78 -4.21
CA VAL A 132 -18.98 19.47 -3.62
C VAL A 132 -18.55 20.29 -2.39
N PRO A 133 -18.74 21.63 -2.40
CA PRO A 133 -18.20 22.50 -1.35
C PRO A 133 -18.71 22.22 0.07
N HIS A 134 -19.95 21.73 0.22
CA HIS A 134 -20.47 21.43 1.56
C HIS A 134 -19.89 20.13 2.13
N VAL A 135 -19.65 19.12 1.28
CA VAL A 135 -18.97 17.88 1.64
C VAL A 135 -17.52 18.17 2.05
N LEU A 136 -16.81 18.99 1.28
CA LEU A 136 -15.45 19.44 1.63
C LEU A 136 -15.39 20.13 3.00
N ARG A 137 -16.39 20.95 3.35
CA ARG A 137 -16.47 21.57 4.69
C ARG A 137 -16.66 20.53 5.79
N THR A 138 -17.49 19.51 5.58
CA THR A 138 -17.65 18.40 6.54
C THR A 138 -16.33 17.67 6.75
N LEU A 139 -15.53 17.49 5.70
CA LEU A 139 -14.21 16.85 5.74
C LEU A 139 -13.08 17.78 6.24
N ASP A 140 -13.39 19.02 6.66
CA ASP A 140 -12.43 20.06 7.05
C ASP A 140 -11.39 20.38 5.93
N ARG A 141 -11.76 20.19 4.65
CA ARG A 141 -10.93 20.50 3.48
C ARG A 141 -11.13 21.95 3.03
N THR A 142 -10.05 22.57 2.54
CA THR A 142 -10.03 24.01 2.18
C THR A 142 -9.75 24.31 0.72
N HIS A 143 -9.28 23.32 -0.02
CA HIS A 143 -9.05 23.47 -1.45
C HIS A 143 -10.37 23.63 -2.20
N THR A 144 -10.31 24.19 -3.40
CA THR A 144 -11.46 24.26 -4.31
C THR A 144 -11.28 23.29 -5.48
N PRO A 145 -12.35 22.89 -6.19
CA PRO A 145 -12.23 22.10 -7.42
C PRO A 145 -11.28 22.72 -8.45
N ALA A 146 -11.23 24.06 -8.53
CA ALA A 146 -10.32 24.77 -9.43
C ALA A 146 -8.84 24.60 -9.07
N ASN A 147 -8.51 24.39 -7.78
CA ASN A 147 -7.14 24.09 -7.35
C ASN A 147 -6.69 22.72 -7.87
N VAL A 148 -7.58 21.71 -7.79
CA VAL A 148 -7.31 20.35 -8.28
C VAL A 148 -7.07 20.39 -9.79
N GLU A 149 -7.97 21.04 -10.54
CA GLU A 149 -7.84 21.18 -11.99
C GLU A 149 -6.54 21.89 -12.40
N ALA A 150 -6.14 22.94 -11.67
CA ALA A 150 -4.88 23.62 -11.91
C ALA A 150 -3.66 22.71 -11.68
N GLY A 151 -3.68 21.89 -10.64
CA GLY A 151 -2.65 20.88 -10.37
C GLY A 151 -2.54 19.83 -11.48
N VAL A 152 -3.67 19.25 -11.90
CA VAL A 152 -3.73 18.26 -12.99
C VAL A 152 -3.21 18.86 -14.31
N ARG A 153 -3.65 20.08 -14.68
CA ARG A 153 -3.14 20.76 -15.88
C ARG A 153 -1.64 21.01 -15.83
N ALA A 154 -1.10 21.36 -14.67
CA ALA A 154 0.34 21.54 -14.51
C ALA A 154 1.09 20.21 -14.61
N ALA A 155 0.60 19.13 -13.99
CA ALA A 155 1.19 17.78 -14.11
C ALA A 155 1.26 17.35 -15.58
N ASN A 156 0.16 17.48 -16.33
CA ASN A 156 0.11 17.16 -17.76
C ASN A 156 1.12 17.97 -18.59
N ARG A 157 1.27 19.27 -18.29
CA ARG A 157 2.22 20.15 -18.99
C ARG A 157 3.67 19.70 -18.83
N PHE A 158 4.03 19.19 -17.65
CA PHE A 158 5.36 18.68 -17.36
C PHE A 158 5.51 17.17 -17.61
N GLY A 159 4.49 16.52 -18.18
CA GLY A 159 4.54 15.10 -18.53
C GLY A 159 4.46 14.15 -17.33
N LEU A 160 3.98 14.61 -16.17
CA LEU A 160 3.76 13.76 -15.01
C LEU A 160 2.41 13.05 -15.12
N ARG A 161 2.37 11.77 -14.74
CA ARG A 161 1.11 11.08 -14.44
C ARG A 161 0.44 11.79 -13.26
N SER A 162 -0.89 11.82 -13.25
CA SER A 162 -1.64 12.34 -12.10
C SER A 162 -2.83 11.46 -11.77
N SER A 163 -3.19 11.48 -10.50
CA SER A 163 -4.39 10.86 -9.95
C SER A 163 -5.14 11.83 -9.05
N VAL A 164 -6.41 11.53 -8.80
CA VAL A 164 -7.17 12.20 -7.75
C VAL A 164 -7.72 11.17 -6.77
N ASP A 165 -7.69 11.55 -5.50
CA ASP A 165 -8.23 10.73 -4.41
C ASP A 165 -9.59 11.30 -4.00
N LEU A 166 -10.61 10.45 -3.87
CA LEU A 166 -11.97 10.77 -3.46
C LEU A 166 -12.30 10.06 -2.14
N ILE A 167 -13.23 10.63 -1.38
CA ILE A 167 -13.78 10.00 -0.18
C ILE A 167 -15.31 10.07 -0.27
N TYR A 168 -15.97 8.92 -0.23
CA TYR A 168 -17.43 8.80 -0.18
C TYR A 168 -17.91 8.40 1.22
N GLY A 169 -19.20 8.58 1.50
CA GLY A 169 -19.80 8.25 2.81
C GLY A 169 -19.71 9.41 3.82
N ALA A 170 -19.38 10.62 3.37
CA ALA A 170 -19.24 11.77 4.25
C ALA A 170 -20.59 12.19 4.88
N PRO A 171 -20.63 12.59 6.17
CA PRO A 171 -21.86 13.05 6.80
C PRO A 171 -22.58 14.17 6.03
N GLY A 172 -23.81 13.88 5.59
CA GLY A 172 -24.64 14.81 4.82
C GLY A 172 -24.40 14.82 3.31
N GLU A 173 -23.52 13.97 2.78
CA GLU A 173 -23.32 13.76 1.35
C GLU A 173 -24.43 12.90 0.75
N SER A 174 -25.15 13.43 -0.24
CA SER A 174 -26.14 12.65 -1.00
C SER A 174 -25.52 11.84 -2.14
N LEU A 175 -26.27 10.90 -2.71
CA LEU A 175 -25.86 10.17 -3.92
C LEU A 175 -25.61 11.11 -5.13
N ASP A 176 -26.34 12.21 -5.23
CA ASP A 176 -26.15 13.18 -6.32
C ASP A 176 -24.89 14.04 -6.12
N ASP A 177 -24.55 14.35 -4.87
CA ASP A 177 -23.26 14.98 -4.53
C ASP A 177 -22.08 14.07 -4.86
N TRP A 178 -22.25 12.77 -4.58
CA TRP A 178 -21.25 11.76 -4.92
C TRP A 178 -21.08 11.63 -6.44
N ARG A 179 -22.18 11.49 -7.20
CA ARG A 179 -22.16 11.47 -8.68
C ARG A 179 -21.44 12.70 -9.24
N THR A 180 -21.75 13.88 -8.72
CA THR A 180 -21.08 15.13 -9.13
C THR A 180 -19.56 15.04 -8.94
N SER A 181 -19.10 14.45 -7.83
CA SER A 181 -17.67 14.30 -7.53
C SER A 181 -16.99 13.28 -8.45
N VAL A 182 -17.65 12.15 -8.71
CA VAL A 182 -17.17 11.09 -9.62
C VAL A 182 -17.07 11.60 -11.06
N GLU A 183 -18.12 12.25 -11.57
CA GLU A 183 -18.14 12.85 -12.91
C GLU A 183 -17.07 13.94 -13.04
N THR A 184 -16.91 14.80 -12.03
CA THR A 184 -15.85 15.81 -12.02
C THR A 184 -14.45 15.16 -12.09
N ALA A 185 -14.22 14.08 -11.35
CA ALA A 185 -12.94 13.37 -11.38
C ALA A 185 -12.64 12.75 -12.75
N ILE A 186 -13.66 12.21 -13.42
CA ILE A 186 -13.56 11.70 -14.80
C ILE A 186 -13.23 12.84 -15.78
N ASP A 187 -13.93 13.97 -15.66
CA ASP A 187 -13.77 15.14 -16.53
C ASP A 187 -12.40 15.81 -16.41
N LEU A 188 -11.69 15.63 -15.29
CA LEU A 188 -10.30 16.05 -15.16
C LEU A 188 -9.36 15.31 -16.12
N GLY A 189 -9.77 14.17 -16.67
CA GLY A 189 -8.99 13.38 -17.64
C GLY A 189 -7.78 12.70 -17.03
N VAL A 190 -7.77 12.43 -15.72
CA VAL A 190 -6.75 11.61 -15.06
C VAL A 190 -6.90 10.14 -15.45
N ASN A 191 -5.79 9.39 -15.46
CA ASN A 191 -5.80 7.98 -15.84
C ASN A 191 -5.89 7.02 -14.64
N HIS A 192 -5.95 7.58 -13.43
CA HIS A 192 -6.03 6.84 -12.18
C HIS A 192 -6.87 7.65 -11.18
N ILE A 193 -7.84 7.00 -10.54
CA ILE A 193 -8.73 7.58 -9.54
C ILE A 193 -8.80 6.62 -8.36
N SER A 194 -8.58 7.16 -7.16
CA SER A 194 -8.82 6.45 -5.91
C SER A 194 -10.16 6.91 -5.33
N ALA A 195 -10.99 6.01 -4.82
CA ALA A 195 -12.21 6.33 -4.09
C ALA A 195 -12.33 5.46 -2.84
N TYR A 196 -12.19 6.10 -1.68
CA TYR A 196 -12.19 5.45 -0.36
C TYR A 196 -13.52 5.64 0.35
N ALA A 197 -14.02 4.59 1.00
CA ALA A 197 -15.09 4.72 2.00
C ALA A 197 -14.58 5.54 3.19
N LEU A 198 -15.46 6.30 3.84
CA LEU A 198 -15.09 7.10 4.99
C LEU A 198 -15.02 6.23 6.24
N THR A 199 -13.82 5.75 6.57
CA THR A 199 -13.59 5.11 7.86
C THR A 199 -13.51 6.13 8.99
N VAL A 200 -14.30 5.92 10.04
CA VAL A 200 -14.34 6.81 11.22
C VAL A 200 -13.62 6.18 12.40
N GLU A 201 -12.46 6.74 12.71
CA GLU A 201 -11.70 6.35 13.90
C GLU A 201 -12.15 7.10 15.17
N PRO A 202 -12.37 6.42 16.32
CA PRO A 202 -12.87 7.03 17.55
C PRO A 202 -12.00 8.19 18.08
N THR A 203 -10.70 8.14 17.79
CA THR A 203 -9.72 9.12 18.28
C THR A 203 -9.68 10.40 17.43
N THR A 204 -10.38 10.44 16.31
CA THR A 204 -10.44 11.60 15.41
C THR A 204 -11.42 12.66 15.91
N LYS A 205 -11.37 13.88 15.34
CA LYS A 205 -12.34 14.94 15.66
C LYS A 205 -13.74 14.51 15.23
N MET A 206 -13.87 13.95 14.04
CA MET A 206 -15.14 13.46 13.49
C MET A 206 -15.68 12.29 14.31
N GLY A 207 -14.84 11.31 14.68
CA GLY A 207 -15.24 10.20 15.55
C GLY A 207 -15.82 10.66 16.88
N ARG A 208 -15.20 11.67 17.52
CA ARG A 208 -15.77 12.30 18.73
C ARG A 208 -17.10 13.00 18.47
N GLN A 209 -17.25 13.70 17.35
CA GLN A 209 -18.51 14.38 16.99
C GLN A 209 -19.65 13.39 16.73
N ILE A 210 -19.35 12.25 16.11
CA ILE A 210 -20.31 11.16 15.87
C ILE A 210 -20.70 10.51 17.21
N ALA A 211 -19.72 10.21 18.07
CA ALA A 211 -19.97 9.60 19.37
C ALA A 211 -20.91 10.44 20.27
N VAL A 212 -20.87 11.78 20.16
CA VAL A 212 -21.76 12.69 20.90
C VAL A 212 -23.01 13.10 20.12
N GLY A 213 -23.27 12.50 18.95
CA GLY A 213 -24.47 12.73 18.13
C GLY A 213 -24.52 14.07 17.40
N THR A 214 -23.38 14.78 17.26
CA THR A 214 -23.31 16.04 16.50
C THR A 214 -23.23 15.80 14.99
N LEU A 215 -22.66 14.66 14.57
CA LEU A 215 -22.66 14.21 13.18
C LEU A 215 -23.27 12.79 13.10
N PRO A 216 -23.98 12.44 12.02
CA PRO A 216 -24.40 11.06 11.80
C PRO A 216 -23.18 10.17 11.51
N LYS A 217 -23.29 8.89 11.89
CA LYS A 217 -22.35 7.84 11.46
C LYS A 217 -22.55 7.59 9.95
N PRO A 218 -21.48 7.29 9.17
CA PRO A 218 -21.62 6.66 7.87
C PRO A 218 -22.51 5.42 7.93
N ASP A 219 -23.22 5.17 6.83
CA ASP A 219 -24.18 4.09 6.67
C ASP A 219 -23.65 3.12 5.60
N ASP A 220 -23.53 1.85 5.98
CA ASP A 220 -22.86 0.84 5.16
C ASP A 220 -23.60 0.59 3.83
N ASP A 221 -24.94 0.69 3.82
CA ASP A 221 -25.77 0.54 2.61
C ASP A 221 -25.60 1.76 1.67
N ASP A 222 -25.51 2.98 2.22
CA ASP A 222 -25.18 4.19 1.45
C ASP A 222 -23.77 4.12 0.84
N GLU A 223 -22.78 3.66 1.60
CA GLU A 223 -21.41 3.46 1.13
C GLU A 223 -21.33 2.41 0.02
N ALA A 224 -22.04 1.29 0.16
CA ALA A 224 -22.14 0.28 -0.89
C ALA A 224 -22.76 0.86 -2.18
N ALA A 225 -23.87 1.61 -2.07
CA ALA A 225 -24.49 2.26 -3.23
C ALA A 225 -23.55 3.29 -3.90
N LYS A 226 -22.73 4.01 -3.11
CA LYS A 226 -21.75 4.97 -3.64
C LYS A 226 -20.56 4.26 -4.32
N TYR A 227 -20.05 3.17 -3.74
CA TYR A 227 -19.07 2.31 -4.38
C TYR A 227 -19.60 1.81 -5.72
N GLU A 228 -20.86 1.36 -5.75
CA GLU A 228 -21.49 0.90 -6.96
C GLU A 228 -21.53 1.99 -8.04
N ILE A 229 -22.04 3.18 -7.71
CA ILE A 229 -22.05 4.32 -8.64
C ILE A 229 -20.65 4.62 -9.19
N ALA A 230 -19.63 4.57 -8.34
CA ALA A 230 -18.25 4.84 -8.74
C ALA A 230 -17.74 3.79 -9.73
N ASP A 231 -17.88 2.50 -9.41
CA ASP A 231 -17.44 1.38 -10.26
C ASP A 231 -18.11 1.45 -11.64
N ASP A 232 -19.43 1.72 -11.72
CA ASP A 232 -20.15 1.81 -12.98
C ASP A 232 -19.69 3.01 -13.84
N LEU A 233 -19.53 4.19 -13.23
CA LEU A 233 -19.12 5.40 -13.96
C LEU A 233 -17.65 5.35 -14.39
N PHE A 234 -16.77 4.83 -13.54
CA PHE A 234 -15.36 4.64 -13.88
C PHE A 234 -15.19 3.61 -15.01
N ALA A 235 -15.92 2.49 -14.94
CA ALA A 235 -15.93 1.48 -16.00
C ALA A 235 -16.42 2.07 -17.33
N ALA A 236 -17.52 2.84 -17.31
CA ALA A 236 -18.03 3.53 -18.49
C ALA A 236 -17.04 4.54 -19.10
N ALA A 237 -16.19 5.16 -18.26
CA ALA A 237 -15.10 6.04 -18.69
C ALA A 237 -13.83 5.30 -19.15
N GLY A 238 -13.81 3.97 -19.05
CA GLY A 238 -12.71 3.10 -19.45
C GLY A 238 -11.59 2.99 -18.42
N LEU A 239 -11.89 3.20 -17.14
CA LEU A 239 -11.02 2.83 -16.02
C LEU A 239 -11.47 1.45 -15.49
N THR A 240 -10.51 0.61 -15.12
CA THR A 240 -10.76 -0.73 -14.57
C THR A 240 -10.31 -0.75 -13.10
N TRP A 241 -11.11 -1.40 -12.26
CA TRP A 241 -10.72 -1.69 -10.88
C TRP A 241 -9.49 -2.59 -10.87
N TYR A 242 -8.44 -2.21 -10.14
CA TYR A 242 -7.23 -3.04 -10.02
C TYR A 242 -6.92 -3.43 -8.58
N GLU A 243 -7.41 -2.67 -7.60
CA GLU A 243 -7.35 -3.00 -6.18
C GLU A 243 -8.42 -2.25 -5.39
N VAL A 244 -8.71 -2.73 -4.17
CA VAL A 244 -9.66 -2.22 -3.15
C VAL A 244 -10.38 -0.93 -3.52
N SER A 245 -9.67 0.19 -3.54
CA SER A 245 -10.20 1.55 -3.65
C SER A 245 -9.71 2.27 -4.90
N ASN A 246 -9.14 1.58 -5.89
CA ASN A 246 -8.48 2.23 -7.01
C ASN A 246 -8.90 1.68 -8.38
N TRP A 247 -9.10 2.62 -9.30
CA TRP A 247 -9.42 2.38 -10.71
C TRP A 247 -8.39 3.09 -11.59
N ALA A 248 -7.97 2.44 -12.66
CA ALA A 248 -7.01 3.01 -13.60
C ALA A 248 -7.31 2.59 -15.04
N ARG A 249 -6.88 3.40 -16.01
CA ARG A 249 -6.71 2.87 -17.37
C ARG A 249 -5.61 1.80 -17.36
N PRO A 250 -5.71 0.75 -18.19
CA PRO A 250 -4.66 -0.27 -18.27
C PRO A 250 -3.28 0.35 -18.47
N GLY A 251 -2.31 -0.03 -17.62
CA GLY A 251 -0.94 0.49 -17.63
C GLY A 251 -0.74 1.80 -16.82
N TYR A 252 -1.79 2.32 -16.19
CA TYR A 252 -1.74 3.49 -15.31
C TYR A 252 -2.02 3.15 -13.85
N GLU A 253 -2.01 1.88 -13.47
CA GLU A 253 -2.10 1.42 -12.09
C GLU A 253 -0.94 2.02 -11.26
N SER A 254 -1.19 2.25 -9.96
CA SER A 254 -0.12 2.61 -9.02
C SER A 254 0.72 1.38 -8.77
N ARG A 255 1.96 1.35 -9.30
CA ARG A 255 2.89 0.25 -9.06
C ARG A 255 3.20 0.13 -7.57
N HIS A 256 3.29 1.26 -6.87
CA HIS A 256 3.54 1.29 -5.43
C HIS A 256 2.42 0.64 -4.62
N ASN A 257 1.15 0.94 -4.93
CA ASN A 257 0.04 0.31 -4.22
C ASN A 257 0.01 -1.20 -4.49
N LEU A 258 0.23 -1.61 -5.74
CA LEU A 258 0.30 -3.03 -6.11
C LEU A 258 1.46 -3.76 -5.45
N GLY A 259 2.60 -3.10 -5.22
CA GLY A 259 3.73 -3.66 -4.48
C GLY A 259 3.32 -4.09 -3.07
N TYR A 260 2.65 -3.20 -2.34
CA TYR A 260 2.08 -3.50 -1.02
C TYR A 260 1.14 -4.72 -1.07
N TRP A 261 0.18 -4.75 -2.00
CA TRP A 261 -0.75 -5.88 -2.14
C TRP A 261 -0.09 -7.19 -2.60
N ARG A 262 1.09 -7.11 -3.21
CA ARG A 262 1.88 -8.29 -3.61
C ARG A 262 2.85 -8.73 -2.52
N ASN A 263 2.81 -8.07 -1.35
CA ASN A 263 3.68 -8.29 -0.20
C ASN A 263 5.17 -8.24 -0.56
N VAL A 264 5.58 -7.28 -1.40
CA VAL A 264 6.99 -7.10 -1.79
C VAL A 264 7.83 -6.58 -0.61
N ASP A 265 9.14 -6.48 -0.79
CA ASP A 265 10.00 -5.85 0.22
C ASP A 265 9.95 -4.32 0.08
N TRP A 266 9.87 -3.62 1.21
CA TRP A 266 9.94 -2.16 1.22
C TRP A 266 10.59 -1.59 2.48
N ALA A 267 11.30 -0.48 2.28
CA ALA A 267 11.81 0.35 3.37
C ALA A 267 10.88 1.56 3.58
N GLY A 268 10.26 1.63 4.76
CA GLY A 268 9.53 2.81 5.20
C GLY A 268 10.43 3.72 6.03
N LEU A 269 10.39 5.01 5.73
CA LEU A 269 11.24 6.01 6.34
C LEU A 269 10.44 7.19 6.89
N GLY A 270 10.80 7.66 8.08
CA GLY A 270 10.16 8.78 8.75
C GLY A 270 9.17 8.37 9.85
N PRO A 271 8.73 9.32 10.70
CA PRO A 271 8.00 8.99 11.92
C PRO A 271 6.75 8.14 11.68
N GLY A 272 6.71 6.93 12.23
CA GLY A 272 5.58 5.99 12.10
C GLY A 272 5.51 5.25 10.76
N ALA A 273 6.50 5.41 9.88
CA ALA A 273 6.61 4.61 8.67
C ALA A 273 6.82 3.13 9.00
N HIS A 274 6.33 2.23 8.14
CA HIS A 274 6.48 0.79 8.31
C HIS A 274 7.41 0.24 7.22
N SER A 275 8.26 -0.70 7.58
CA SER A 275 9.10 -1.49 6.67
C SER A 275 8.67 -2.95 6.69
N HIS A 276 8.88 -3.65 5.58
CA HIS A 276 8.62 -5.08 5.44
C HIS A 276 9.73 -5.75 4.63
N TYR A 277 10.17 -6.90 5.11
CA TYR A 277 11.22 -7.70 4.48
C TYR A 277 10.84 -9.18 4.58
N ASN A 278 10.68 -9.86 3.45
CA ASN A 278 10.28 -11.26 3.37
C ASN A 278 11.36 -12.23 3.88
N ALA A 279 12.64 -11.81 3.87
CA ALA A 279 13.76 -12.70 4.17
C ALA A 279 14.90 -12.00 4.92
N VAL A 280 14.81 -11.97 6.24
CA VAL A 280 15.84 -11.45 7.15
C VAL A 280 16.68 -12.60 7.70
N SER A 281 18.01 -12.50 7.62
CA SER A 281 18.91 -13.54 8.12
C SER A 281 19.26 -13.34 9.59
N ASN A 282 19.25 -14.43 10.37
CA ASN A 282 19.65 -14.42 11.78
C ASN A 282 21.19 -14.33 12.02
N SER A 283 22.02 -14.35 10.97
CA SER A 283 23.47 -14.09 11.10
C SER A 283 23.71 -12.58 10.95
N ILE A 284 24.32 -11.85 11.88
CA ILE A 284 25.46 -12.16 12.76
C ILE A 284 25.15 -11.69 14.19
N SER A 285 25.61 -12.45 15.19
CA SER A 285 25.71 -11.98 16.57
C SER A 285 26.65 -10.77 16.66
N VAL A 286 26.11 -9.57 16.48
CA VAL A 286 26.66 -8.35 17.07
C VAL A 286 25.57 -7.86 18.00
N ALA A 287 25.62 -8.31 19.26
CA ALA A 287 24.84 -7.85 20.40
C ALA A 287 23.70 -6.86 20.07
N SER A 288 22.63 -7.34 19.43
CA SER A 288 21.35 -6.64 19.37
C SER A 288 20.54 -7.06 20.59
N ASP A 289 21.11 -6.85 21.76
CA ASP A 289 20.33 -6.75 22.98
C ASP A 289 20.63 -5.38 23.57
N ARG A 290 19.74 -4.46 23.18
CA ARG A 290 19.58 -3.07 23.58
C ARG A 290 20.45 -2.05 22.84
N LEU A 291 19.86 -0.93 22.41
CA LEU A 291 19.73 0.18 23.37
C LEU A 291 21.02 0.25 24.26
N ARG A 292 22.11 0.80 23.69
CA ARG A 292 23.45 1.10 24.25
C ARG A 292 24.60 0.12 23.96
N ILE A 293 25.64 0.71 23.38
CA ILE A 293 27.04 0.24 23.24
C ILE A 293 27.68 -0.02 24.61
N PRO A 294 28.43 -1.13 24.78
CA PRO A 294 29.56 -1.14 25.70
C PRO A 294 30.89 -1.49 25.02
N THR A 295 31.90 -0.72 25.42
CA THR A 295 33.33 -0.94 25.23
C THR A 295 33.81 -2.21 25.93
N THR A 296 34.32 -3.19 25.18
CA THR A 296 35.65 -3.83 25.28
C THR A 296 35.68 -5.08 24.40
N ALA A 297 36.79 -5.30 23.72
CA ALA A 297 36.96 -6.28 22.65
C ALA A 297 37.19 -7.72 23.15
N GLU A 298 36.34 -8.66 22.73
CA GLU A 298 36.68 -10.08 22.54
C GLU A 298 35.93 -10.63 21.31
N SER A 299 36.59 -11.49 20.54
CA SER A 299 36.13 -11.97 19.22
C SER A 299 35.17 -13.17 19.32
N PRO A 300 34.09 -13.26 18.52
CA PRO A 300 33.29 -14.48 18.44
C PRO A 300 33.73 -15.40 17.29
N ASP A 301 33.79 -16.69 17.60
CA ASP A 301 33.97 -17.80 16.67
C ASP A 301 32.84 -17.90 15.63
N ARG A 302 33.20 -18.32 14.40
CA ARG A 302 32.27 -18.49 13.27
C ARG A 302 31.37 -19.72 13.49
N VAL A 303 30.06 -19.50 13.66
CA VAL A 303 29.02 -20.54 13.62
C VAL A 303 28.54 -20.74 12.17
N GLY A 304 28.28 -22.00 11.83
CA GLY A 304 28.17 -22.54 10.47
C GLY A 304 26.93 -22.16 9.67
N ALA A 305 27.03 -22.44 8.36
CA ALA A 305 26.07 -22.15 7.31
C ALA A 305 24.76 -22.93 7.45
N GLY A 306 23.71 -22.18 7.73
CA GLY A 306 22.29 -22.55 7.71
C GLY A 306 21.54 -21.30 8.15
N LEU A 307 21.38 -20.32 7.24
CA LEU A 307 20.74 -19.06 7.58
C LEU A 307 19.25 -19.29 7.75
N ASP A 308 18.83 -19.44 9.00
CA ASP A 308 17.43 -19.30 9.38
C ASP A 308 16.96 -17.91 8.95
N ARG A 309 16.01 -17.87 8.02
CA ARG A 309 15.47 -16.66 7.40
C ARG A 309 14.00 -16.56 7.74
N HIS A 310 13.56 -15.36 8.08
CA HIS A 310 12.18 -15.08 8.47
C HIS A 310 11.68 -13.77 7.85
N GLY A 311 10.36 -13.63 7.73
CA GLY A 311 9.76 -12.34 7.37
C GLY A 311 9.82 -11.39 8.56
N LEU A 312 9.96 -10.09 8.32
CA LEU A 312 10.03 -9.06 9.34
C LEU A 312 9.16 -7.87 8.92
N ARG A 313 8.32 -7.40 9.84
CA ARG A 313 7.72 -6.07 9.78
C ARG A 313 8.29 -5.21 10.89
N ALA A 314 8.61 -3.97 10.59
CA ALA A 314 9.08 -3.00 11.57
C ALA A 314 8.39 -1.66 11.39
N TRP A 315 8.32 -0.86 12.45
CA TRP A 315 7.72 0.47 12.39
C TRP A 315 8.56 1.49 13.15
N ASP A 316 8.70 2.66 12.53
CA ASP A 316 9.37 3.80 13.09
C ASP A 316 8.66 4.35 14.33
N ILE A 317 9.43 4.97 15.21
CA ILE A 317 8.88 5.73 16.33
C ILE A 317 7.93 6.80 15.79
N ALA A 318 6.65 6.70 16.15
CA ALA A 318 5.61 7.59 15.63
C ALA A 318 5.85 9.07 15.96
N HIS A 319 6.37 9.38 17.16
CA HIS A 319 6.53 10.76 17.60
C HIS A 319 7.81 11.41 17.01
N PRO A 320 7.71 12.48 16.18
CA PRO A 320 8.84 13.02 15.40
C PRO A 320 10.05 13.43 16.23
N ARG A 321 9.83 13.99 17.44
CA ARG A 321 10.93 14.34 18.35
C ARG A 321 11.74 13.12 18.79
N MET A 322 11.07 12.02 19.12
CA MET A 322 11.71 10.81 19.64
C MET A 322 12.41 10.05 18.52
N TRP A 323 11.78 9.99 17.35
CA TRP A 323 12.40 9.54 16.09
C TRP A 323 13.68 10.34 15.80
N GLY A 324 13.60 11.67 15.83
CA GLY A 324 14.77 12.52 15.59
C GLY A 324 15.87 12.34 16.64
N THR A 325 15.52 12.13 17.91
CA THR A 325 16.50 11.80 18.95
C THR A 325 17.22 10.48 18.66
N ALA A 326 16.49 9.41 18.28
CA ALA A 326 17.09 8.11 17.95
C ALA A 326 18.07 8.22 16.77
N LEU A 327 17.71 8.97 15.73
CA LEU A 327 18.60 9.22 14.59
C LEU A 327 19.88 9.96 14.96
N ASN A 328 19.77 10.99 15.83
CA ASN A 328 20.93 11.73 16.33
C ASN A 328 21.86 10.85 17.19
N GLU A 329 21.33 9.78 17.79
CA GLU A 329 22.09 8.76 18.53
C GLU A 329 22.67 7.66 17.62
N GLY A 330 22.37 7.69 16.31
CA GLY A 330 22.86 6.73 15.32
C GLY A 330 22.09 5.40 15.32
N CYS A 331 20.87 5.38 15.83
CA CYS A 331 20.01 4.20 15.85
C CYS A 331 19.06 4.18 14.64
N VAL A 332 18.78 3.00 14.09
CA VAL A 332 17.58 2.81 13.26
C VAL A 332 16.37 3.14 14.15
N PRO A 333 15.50 4.09 13.77
CA PRO A 333 14.54 4.69 14.68
C PRO A 333 13.26 3.86 14.85
N TRP A 334 13.37 2.53 14.87
CA TRP A 334 12.23 1.63 15.07
C TRP A 334 11.67 1.72 16.48
N GLY A 335 10.35 1.92 16.58
CA GLY A 335 9.59 1.81 17.81
C GLY A 335 9.27 0.36 18.17
N GLY A 336 9.29 -0.54 17.18
CA GLY A 336 9.11 -1.97 17.35
C GLY A 336 9.23 -2.73 16.04
N SER A 337 9.21 -4.05 16.14
CA SER A 337 9.22 -4.98 15.01
C SER A 337 8.58 -6.30 15.41
N GLU A 338 8.12 -7.07 14.42
CA GLU A 338 7.56 -8.41 14.56
C GLU A 338 8.12 -9.34 13.49
N THR A 339 8.35 -10.59 13.88
CA THR A 339 8.71 -11.68 12.95
C THR A 339 7.44 -12.27 12.38
N ILE A 340 7.38 -12.40 11.06
CA ILE A 340 6.28 -13.01 10.33
C ILE A 340 6.60 -14.49 10.12
N THR A 341 5.76 -15.35 10.67
CA THR A 341 5.86 -16.79 10.49
C THR A 341 5.36 -17.20 9.10
N PRO A 342 5.74 -18.39 8.61
CA PRO A 342 5.21 -18.90 7.34
C PRO A 342 3.68 -18.97 7.28
N ALA A 343 3.01 -19.23 8.41
CA ALA A 343 1.55 -19.26 8.48
C ALA A 343 0.93 -17.86 8.37
N GLU A 344 1.46 -16.87 9.10
CA GLU A 344 1.03 -15.47 8.99
C GLU A 344 1.28 -14.92 7.58
N ASN A 345 2.40 -15.28 6.95
CA ASN A 345 2.67 -14.88 5.56
C ASN A 345 1.66 -15.50 4.57
N LEU A 346 1.21 -16.74 4.81
CA LEU A 346 0.14 -17.35 4.00
C LEU A 346 -1.20 -16.63 4.20
N GLU A 347 -1.54 -16.28 5.45
CA GLU A 347 -2.74 -15.50 5.76
C GLU A 347 -2.73 -14.15 5.02
N GLU A 348 -1.60 -13.43 5.08
CA GLU A 348 -1.40 -12.17 4.37
C GLU A 348 -1.54 -12.35 2.87
N LEU A 349 -0.94 -13.39 2.30
CA LEU A 349 -1.04 -13.65 0.87
C LEU A 349 -2.49 -13.85 0.41
N ILE A 350 -3.31 -14.54 1.22
CA ILE A 350 -4.75 -14.70 0.97
C ILE A 350 -5.48 -13.36 1.09
N MET A 351 -5.28 -12.65 2.19
CA MET A 351 -5.94 -11.37 2.44
C MET A 351 -5.63 -10.32 1.37
N LEU A 352 -4.36 -10.21 0.98
CA LEU A 352 -3.92 -9.19 0.03
C LEU A 352 -4.29 -9.57 -1.41
N GLY A 353 -4.19 -10.85 -1.79
CA GLY A 353 -4.53 -11.28 -3.15
C GLY A 353 -6.04 -11.23 -3.45
N LEU A 354 -6.92 -11.39 -2.45
CA LEU A 354 -8.37 -11.16 -2.60
C LEU A 354 -8.75 -9.68 -2.69
N ARG A 355 -7.78 -8.77 -2.61
CA ARG A 355 -7.98 -7.32 -2.68
C ARG A 355 -7.51 -6.70 -3.99
N ILE A 356 -7.03 -7.51 -4.93
CA ILE A 356 -6.52 -7.06 -6.23
C ILE A 356 -7.14 -7.82 -7.39
N HIS A 357 -7.13 -7.20 -8.56
CA HIS A 357 -7.66 -7.79 -9.79
C HIS A 357 -6.89 -9.02 -10.26
N ASP A 358 -5.58 -9.12 -9.97
CA ASP A 358 -4.78 -10.31 -10.27
C ASP A 358 -5.25 -11.56 -9.50
N GLY A 359 -6.01 -11.36 -8.42
CA GLY A 359 -6.60 -12.41 -7.61
C GLY A 359 -5.57 -13.28 -6.87
N LEU A 360 -6.07 -14.39 -6.32
CA LEU A 360 -5.26 -15.42 -5.69
C LEU A 360 -4.82 -16.47 -6.69
N ASP A 361 -3.54 -16.82 -6.62
CA ASP A 361 -2.95 -17.98 -7.31
C ASP A 361 -3.14 -19.23 -6.46
N LEU A 362 -4.07 -20.11 -6.85
CA LEU A 362 -4.41 -21.29 -6.07
C LEU A 362 -3.25 -22.29 -5.98
N GLY A 363 -2.47 -22.44 -7.05
CA GLY A 363 -1.28 -23.29 -7.06
C GLY A 363 -0.23 -22.78 -6.08
N ARG A 364 -0.02 -21.46 -6.02
CA ARG A 364 0.90 -20.84 -5.05
C ARG A 364 0.44 -21.10 -3.61
N ILE A 365 -0.83 -20.87 -3.30
CA ILE A 365 -1.41 -21.15 -1.97
C ILE A 365 -1.15 -22.59 -1.54
N ASN A 366 -1.44 -23.55 -2.42
CA ASN A 366 -1.30 -24.97 -2.10
C ASN A 366 0.16 -25.41 -1.92
N ARG A 367 1.11 -24.79 -2.65
CA ARG A 367 2.55 -24.99 -2.43
C ARG A 367 2.99 -24.47 -1.06
N GLU A 368 2.60 -23.26 -0.69
CA GLU A 368 2.92 -22.69 0.63
C GLU A 368 2.34 -23.57 1.77
N ILE A 369 1.10 -24.05 1.62
CA ILE A 369 0.49 -25.00 2.58
C ILE A 369 1.31 -26.29 2.70
N ALA A 370 1.79 -26.84 1.58
CA ALA A 370 2.60 -28.04 1.59
C ALA A 370 3.94 -27.82 2.31
N ASP A 371 4.60 -26.70 2.03
CA ASP A 371 5.88 -26.33 2.64
C ASP A 371 5.74 -26.11 4.15
N ILE A 372 4.70 -25.40 4.60
CA ILE A 372 4.38 -25.20 6.03
C ILE A 372 4.14 -26.55 6.72
N ASN A 373 3.34 -27.43 6.12
CA ASN A 373 3.07 -28.74 6.70
C ASN A 373 4.32 -29.64 6.74
N ALA A 374 5.21 -29.54 5.74
CA ALA A 374 6.46 -30.30 5.70
C ALA A 374 7.48 -29.80 6.74
N ALA A 375 7.46 -28.50 7.07
CA ALA A 375 8.33 -27.89 8.07
C ALA A 375 7.88 -28.18 9.53
N LYS A 376 6.66 -28.68 9.74
CA LYS A 376 6.13 -28.97 11.09
C LYS A 376 6.95 -30.04 11.83
N PRO A 377 7.43 -29.77 13.05
CA PRO A 377 8.08 -30.78 13.88
C PRO A 377 7.15 -31.97 14.18
N ALA A 378 7.71 -33.19 14.16
CA ALA A 378 6.94 -34.39 14.49
C ALA A 378 6.42 -34.33 15.95
N GLY A 379 5.10 -34.33 16.13
CA GLY A 379 4.44 -34.35 17.44
C GLY A 379 3.83 -33.02 17.90
N GLU A 380 3.84 -31.98 17.07
CA GLU A 380 3.12 -30.74 17.36
C GLU A 380 1.59 -30.92 17.28
N PRO A 381 0.82 -30.41 18.25
CA PRO A 381 -0.63 -30.65 18.33
C PRO A 381 -1.48 -29.81 17.37
N SER A 382 -0.89 -28.84 16.67
CA SER A 382 -1.64 -27.93 15.78
C SER A 382 -2.07 -28.66 14.49
N PRO A 383 -3.34 -28.55 14.07
CA PRO A 383 -3.84 -29.24 12.88
C PRO A 383 -3.05 -28.84 11.63
N SER A 384 -2.87 -29.78 10.70
CA SER A 384 -2.31 -29.50 9.38
C SER A 384 -3.21 -28.57 8.58
N LEU A 385 -2.60 -27.63 7.88
CA LEU A 385 -3.32 -26.76 6.94
C LEU A 385 -3.83 -27.60 5.78
N ARG A 386 -5.02 -27.28 5.26
CA ARG A 386 -5.68 -28.05 4.21
C ARG A 386 -5.54 -27.35 2.86
N PRO A 387 -5.07 -28.05 1.80
CA PRO A 387 -5.07 -27.48 0.46
C PRO A 387 -6.49 -27.18 0.00
N ILE A 388 -6.63 -26.17 -0.85
CA ILE A 388 -7.90 -25.74 -1.43
C ILE A 388 -8.04 -26.31 -2.84
N THR A 389 -9.22 -26.83 -3.16
CA THR A 389 -9.62 -27.27 -4.49
C THR A 389 -10.69 -26.34 -5.06
N VAL A 390 -10.75 -26.24 -6.39
CA VAL A 390 -11.81 -25.49 -7.09
C VAL A 390 -13.21 -25.95 -6.67
N ASP A 391 -13.40 -27.24 -6.43
CA ASP A 391 -14.68 -27.81 -6.01
C ASP A 391 -15.18 -27.26 -4.66
N GLN A 392 -14.26 -26.97 -3.72
CA GLN A 392 -14.58 -26.37 -2.43
C GLN A 392 -14.99 -24.90 -2.54
N LEU A 393 -14.58 -24.23 -3.61
CA LEU A 393 -14.90 -22.81 -3.88
C LEU A 393 -16.27 -22.63 -4.56
N ARG A 394 -16.91 -23.70 -5.00
CA ARG A 394 -18.22 -23.66 -5.68
C ARG A 394 -19.32 -22.89 -4.94
N PRO A 395 -19.43 -22.93 -3.59
CA PRO A 395 -20.39 -22.09 -2.88
C PRO A 395 -20.17 -20.59 -3.14
N LEU A 396 -18.93 -20.11 -3.04
CA LEU A 396 -18.56 -18.70 -3.29
C LEU A 396 -18.83 -18.30 -4.75
N ILE A 397 -18.59 -19.21 -5.70
CA ILE A 397 -18.89 -18.99 -7.13
C ILE A 397 -20.40 -18.89 -7.36
N ASN A 398 -21.18 -19.81 -6.78
CA ASN A 398 -22.64 -19.84 -6.94
C ASN A 398 -23.32 -18.64 -6.28
N GLU A 399 -22.74 -18.12 -5.20
CA GLU A 399 -23.15 -16.87 -4.56
C GLU A 399 -22.68 -15.63 -5.35
N GLY A 400 -21.90 -15.79 -6.42
CA GLY A 400 -21.44 -14.69 -7.26
C GLY A 400 -20.33 -13.86 -6.64
N LEU A 401 -19.66 -14.34 -5.57
CA LEU A 401 -18.64 -13.58 -4.84
C LEU A 401 -17.25 -13.66 -5.49
N ILE A 402 -16.96 -14.76 -6.19
CA ILE A 402 -15.69 -14.95 -6.89
C ILE A 402 -15.90 -15.54 -8.27
N THR A 403 -14.94 -15.30 -9.16
CA THR A 403 -14.79 -15.99 -10.43
C THR A 403 -13.45 -16.72 -10.47
N ILE A 404 -13.37 -17.77 -11.29
CA ILE A 404 -12.11 -18.47 -11.56
C ILE A 404 -11.72 -18.19 -13.01
N ASP A 405 -10.55 -17.58 -13.18
CA ASP A 405 -9.90 -17.49 -14.47
C ASP A 405 -8.95 -18.69 -14.63
N SER A 406 -9.18 -19.46 -15.68
CA SER A 406 -8.38 -20.64 -16.03
C SER A 406 -7.54 -20.22 -17.21
N GLY A 407 -6.45 -19.48 -16.97
CA GLY A 407 -5.75 -18.64 -17.95
C GLY A 407 -5.91 -19.06 -19.42
N ASP A 408 -6.48 -18.17 -20.25
CA ASP A 408 -6.71 -18.43 -21.66
C ASP A 408 -5.42 -18.87 -22.39
N VAL A 409 -5.39 -20.12 -22.85
CA VAL A 409 -4.57 -20.51 -24.00
C VAL A 409 -5.20 -19.83 -25.22
N PRO A 410 -4.49 -18.98 -26.00
CA PRO A 410 -5.10 -18.33 -27.15
C PRO A 410 -5.57 -19.39 -28.15
N GLU A 411 -6.86 -19.40 -28.47
CA GLU A 411 -7.44 -20.21 -29.54
C GLU A 411 -6.75 -19.88 -30.87
N SER A 412 -5.78 -20.71 -31.26
CA SER A 412 -5.30 -20.73 -32.63
C SER A 412 -6.32 -21.48 -33.49
N GLY A 413 -6.89 -20.77 -34.46
CA GLY A 413 -7.89 -21.27 -35.39
C GLY A 413 -7.43 -22.49 -36.19
N GLU A 414 -8.35 -23.45 -36.29
CA GLU A 414 -8.57 -24.49 -37.30
C GLU A 414 -7.38 -24.95 -38.20
N ALA A 415 -6.96 -26.20 -37.98
CA ALA A 415 -7.20 -27.36 -38.89
C ALA A 415 -5.99 -28.30 -39.04
N ASN A 416 -6.09 -29.51 -38.48
CA ASN A 416 -6.24 -30.77 -39.22
C ASN A 416 -6.03 -31.97 -38.29
N GLY A 417 -6.95 -32.92 -38.34
CA GLY A 417 -7.03 -34.04 -37.40
C GLY A 417 -5.91 -35.07 -37.54
N PHE A 418 -5.69 -35.81 -36.46
CA PHE A 418 -5.74 -37.27 -36.40
C PHE A 418 -5.56 -37.71 -34.94
N ASP A 419 -6.36 -38.71 -34.58
CA ASP A 419 -6.27 -39.63 -33.45
C ASP A 419 -6.43 -39.17 -31.98
N ALA A 420 -7.26 -39.98 -31.32
CA ALA A 420 -7.74 -39.88 -29.96
C ALA A 420 -6.66 -40.23 -28.92
N ALA A 421 -6.56 -39.39 -27.90
CA ALA A 421 -6.12 -39.75 -26.57
C ALA A 421 -7.14 -39.19 -25.57
N GLY A 422 -7.54 -39.99 -24.58
CA GLY A 422 -8.60 -39.69 -23.61
C GLY A 422 -8.32 -38.48 -22.71
N PRO A 423 -9.29 -38.08 -21.87
CA PRO A 423 -9.12 -36.95 -20.97
C PRO A 423 -7.99 -37.29 -19.98
N SER A 424 -6.90 -36.52 -20.01
CA SER A 424 -5.90 -36.53 -18.96
C SER A 424 -6.50 -35.91 -17.70
N ASP A 425 -6.27 -36.59 -16.58
CA ASP A 425 -6.86 -36.32 -15.28
C ASP A 425 -6.71 -34.87 -14.78
N SER A 426 -7.72 -34.47 -14.01
CA SER A 426 -8.05 -33.18 -13.42
C SER A 426 -7.11 -32.69 -12.29
N ALA A 427 -5.79 -32.81 -12.45
CA ALA A 427 -4.82 -32.26 -11.50
C ALA A 427 -4.15 -30.98 -12.02
N ASP A 428 -3.82 -30.91 -13.31
CA ASP A 428 -3.08 -29.78 -13.90
C ASP A 428 -3.91 -28.49 -14.01
N ALA A 429 -5.25 -28.59 -14.09
CA ALA A 429 -6.13 -27.42 -14.19
C ALA A 429 -6.25 -26.61 -12.88
N ALA A 430 -5.87 -27.18 -11.73
CA ALA A 430 -5.93 -26.51 -10.44
C ALA A 430 -4.68 -25.67 -10.14
N ASP A 431 -3.55 -25.96 -10.78
CA ASP A 431 -2.27 -25.30 -10.51
C ASP A 431 -2.19 -23.89 -11.12
N ASP A 432 -2.98 -23.60 -12.16
CA ASP A 432 -3.02 -22.30 -12.85
C ASP A 432 -4.32 -21.50 -12.58
N ALA A 433 -5.18 -21.98 -11.67
CA ALA A 433 -6.44 -21.31 -11.37
C ALA A 433 -6.24 -19.99 -10.61
N ARG A 434 -6.77 -18.90 -11.16
CA ARG A 434 -6.78 -17.57 -10.53
C ARG A 434 -8.15 -17.25 -9.97
N ILE A 435 -8.20 -16.94 -8.68
CA ILE A 435 -9.44 -16.61 -7.98
C ILE A 435 -9.57 -15.10 -7.88
N ILE A 436 -10.54 -14.54 -8.59
CA ILE A 436 -10.73 -13.10 -8.69
C ILE A 436 -12.05 -12.72 -7.99
N PRO A 437 -12.05 -11.75 -7.06
CA PRO A 437 -13.28 -11.27 -6.44
C PRO A 437 -14.16 -10.55 -7.47
N THR A 438 -15.46 -10.84 -7.47
CA THR A 438 -16.43 -10.06 -8.27
C THR A 438 -16.71 -8.72 -7.62
N ARG A 439 -17.55 -7.86 -8.21
CA ARG A 439 -18.07 -6.66 -7.52
C ARG A 439 -18.70 -6.96 -6.17
N GLU A 440 -19.53 -8.00 -6.11
CA GLU A 440 -20.19 -8.39 -4.87
C GLU A 440 -19.18 -8.94 -3.86
N GLY A 441 -18.21 -9.74 -4.31
CA GLY A 441 -17.11 -10.22 -3.45
C GLY A 441 -16.18 -9.12 -2.98
N ARG A 442 -16.01 -8.02 -3.72
CA ARG A 442 -15.26 -6.84 -3.31
C ARG A 442 -15.98 -6.10 -2.17
N LEU A 443 -17.30 -5.96 -2.25
CA LEU A 443 -18.12 -5.36 -1.18
C LEU A 443 -18.17 -6.23 0.08
N LEU A 444 -18.14 -7.56 -0.09
CA LEU A 444 -18.19 -8.55 0.99
C LEU A 444 -16.82 -9.20 1.25
N ASN A 445 -15.73 -8.47 1.03
CA ASN A 445 -14.38 -9.05 0.95
C ASN A 445 -13.96 -9.77 2.24
N ASP A 446 -14.27 -9.20 3.40
CA ASP A 446 -13.93 -9.81 4.69
C ASP A 446 -14.64 -11.15 4.88
N ALA A 447 -15.91 -11.25 4.49
CA ALA A 447 -16.65 -12.51 4.52
C ALA A 447 -16.10 -13.56 3.53
N VAL A 448 -15.59 -13.11 2.37
CA VAL A 448 -14.89 -14.00 1.44
C VAL A 448 -13.61 -14.53 2.07
N ILE A 449 -12.79 -13.65 2.66
CA ILE A 449 -11.53 -14.00 3.32
C ILE A 449 -11.75 -14.99 4.47
N GLU A 450 -12.73 -14.74 5.34
CA GLU A 450 -13.08 -15.64 6.44
C GLU A 450 -13.41 -17.05 5.94
N ARG A 451 -14.13 -17.16 4.82
CA ARG A 451 -14.42 -18.47 4.20
C ARG A 451 -13.18 -19.15 3.65
N PHE A 452 -12.19 -18.41 3.15
CA PHE A 452 -10.90 -18.98 2.76
C PHE A 452 -10.13 -19.51 3.98
N PHE A 453 -10.11 -18.76 5.08
CA PHE A 453 -9.50 -19.20 6.35
C PHE A 453 -10.16 -20.45 6.91
N ASP A 454 -11.49 -20.53 6.89
CA ASP A 454 -12.25 -21.71 7.27
C ASP A 454 -11.91 -22.95 6.41
N LEU A 455 -11.61 -22.76 5.12
CA LEU A 455 -11.24 -23.86 4.21
C LEU A 455 -9.83 -24.40 4.52
N ILE A 456 -8.86 -23.52 4.77
CA ILE A 456 -7.48 -23.92 5.09
C ILE A 456 -7.34 -24.43 6.52
N GLY A 457 -8.21 -23.99 7.44
CA GLY A 457 -8.15 -24.34 8.86
C GLY A 457 -7.18 -23.46 9.65
N VAL A 458 -7.20 -22.16 9.36
CA VAL A 458 -6.54 -21.11 10.14
C VAL A 458 -7.53 -20.51 11.13
#